data_AF-A6N078-F1
#
_entry.id   AF-A6N078-F1
#
_cell.length_a   1.000
_cell.length_b   1.000
_cell.length_c   1.000
_cell.angle_alpha   90.00
_cell.angle_beta   90.00
_cell.angle_gamma   90.00
#
_symmetry.space_group_name_H-M   'P 1'
#
loop_
_entity.id
_entity.type
_entity.pdbx_description
1 polymer ?
#
loop_
_entity_poly.entity_id
_entity_poly.type
_entity_poly.pdbx_seq_one_letter_code
_entity_poly.pdbx_strand_id
1 'polypeptide(L)'
;VVNRIQKLRKTAQLEPTDLVDVYYKPMDDGKNTLVEIVQSQDQYIRDALGNPLIPKMAAPPDAVMICEESHNVQDMSFVIYIARVSPVVTDDLLVHAAGNREHFDALKVYLLSRSISRLKNEFQAGNGKITVDFIESFPPIDLQLGKHVFLSTGDFYLATRS
;
A
#
# COMPACT_ATOMS: atom_id res chain seq x y z
N VAL A 1 -0.56 19.13 -4.95
CA VAL A 1 -1.12 17.82 -4.53
C VAL A 1 -0.81 17.55 -3.06
N VAL A 2 0.45 17.54 -2.64
CA VAL A 2 0.91 17.38 -1.23
C VAL A 2 0.08 18.17 -0.22
N ASN A 3 -0.06 19.49 -0.38
CA ASN A 3 -0.81 20.33 0.57
C ASN A 3 -2.29 19.91 0.73
N ARG A 4 -2.90 19.34 -0.31
CA ARG A 4 -4.28 18.83 -0.25
C ARG A 4 -4.34 17.56 0.58
N ILE A 5 -3.40 16.64 0.35
CA ILE A 5 -3.25 15.40 1.14
C ILE A 5 -3.01 15.73 2.62
N GLN A 6 -2.10 16.68 2.92
CA GLN A 6 -1.84 17.11 4.29
C GLN A 6 -3.06 17.75 4.97
N LYS A 7 -3.88 18.51 4.23
CA LYS A 7 -5.16 19.02 4.74
C LYS A 7 -6.15 17.89 5.00
N LEU A 8 -6.30 16.97 4.05
CA LEU A 8 -7.20 15.83 4.16
C LEU A 8 -6.85 14.93 5.35
N ARG A 9 -5.57 14.70 5.64
CA ARG A 9 -5.11 14.01 6.87
C ARG A 9 -5.65 14.68 8.14
N LYS A 10 -5.56 16.01 8.21
CA LYS A 10 -6.08 16.78 9.37
C LYS A 10 -7.60 16.67 9.48
N THR A 11 -8.31 16.75 8.36
CA THR A 11 -9.77 16.56 8.32
C THR A 11 -10.17 15.17 8.81
N ALA A 12 -9.40 14.15 8.44
CA ALA A 12 -9.58 12.76 8.88
C ALA A 12 -9.06 12.48 10.32
N GLN A 13 -8.60 13.51 11.03
CA GLN A 13 -8.05 13.41 12.39
C GLN A 13 -6.85 12.47 12.50
N LEU A 14 -6.07 12.35 11.42
CA LEU A 14 -4.86 11.53 11.38
C LEU A 14 -3.64 12.33 11.84
N GLU A 15 -2.79 11.68 12.63
CA GLU A 15 -1.50 12.22 13.01
C GLU A 15 -0.53 12.20 11.82
N PRO A 16 0.50 13.08 11.80
CA PRO A 16 1.52 13.07 10.75
C PRO A 16 2.27 11.74 10.63
N THR A 17 2.39 11.00 11.74
CA THR A 17 3.07 9.70 11.83
C THR A 17 2.18 8.51 11.50
N ASP A 18 0.87 8.70 11.36
CA ASP A 18 -0.04 7.62 10.98
C ASP A 18 0.34 7.04 9.61
N LEU A 19 0.38 5.73 9.55
CA LEU A 19 0.66 4.99 8.32
C LEU A 19 -0.60 4.94 7.46
N VAL A 20 -0.53 5.57 6.28
CA VAL A 20 -1.61 5.58 5.29
C VAL A 20 -1.09 5.31 3.89
N ASP A 21 -1.90 4.63 3.08
CA ASP A 21 -1.74 4.60 1.64
C ASP A 21 -2.56 5.76 1.06
N VAL A 22 -1.99 6.49 0.10
CA VAL A 22 -2.65 7.63 -0.54
C VAL A 22 -2.84 7.35 -2.02
N TYR A 23 -4.09 7.46 -2.47
CA TYR A 23 -4.45 7.24 -3.86
C TYR A 23 -4.96 8.50 -4.54
N TYR A 24 -4.87 8.53 -5.87
CA TYR A 24 -5.51 9.54 -6.69
C TYR A 24 -6.28 8.96 -7.87
N LYS A 25 -7.37 9.61 -8.26
CA LYS A 25 -8.15 9.30 -9.46
C LYS A 25 -8.42 10.57 -10.25
N PRO A 26 -7.88 10.74 -11.47
CA PRO A 26 -8.32 11.80 -12.37
C PRO A 26 -9.80 11.65 -12.70
N MET A 27 -10.54 12.75 -12.77
CA MET A 27 -11.96 12.79 -13.14
C MET A 27 -12.19 13.31 -14.56
N ASP A 28 -11.16 13.89 -15.18
CA ASP A 28 -11.23 14.35 -16.56
C ASP A 28 -10.89 13.17 -17.49
N ASP A 29 -11.89 12.71 -18.23
CA ASP A 29 -11.70 11.64 -19.21
C ASP A 29 -10.76 12.12 -20.34
N GLY A 30 -9.54 11.55 -20.38
CA GLY A 30 -8.61 11.69 -21.51
C GLY A 30 -7.50 12.74 -21.37
N LYS A 31 -7.41 13.52 -20.28
CA LYS A 31 -6.26 14.41 -20.01
C LYS A 31 -5.27 13.75 -19.06
N ASN A 32 -4.11 13.33 -19.57
CA ASN A 32 -3.03 12.75 -18.77
C ASN A 32 -2.25 13.78 -17.93
N THR A 33 -2.63 15.06 -17.96
CA THR A 33 -1.90 16.16 -17.31
C THR A 33 -1.65 15.92 -15.82
N LEU A 34 -2.65 15.43 -15.07
CA LEU A 34 -2.45 15.12 -13.66
C LEU A 34 -1.45 13.96 -13.47
N VAL A 35 -1.53 12.93 -14.31
CA VAL A 35 -0.64 11.77 -14.24
C VAL A 35 0.81 12.20 -14.51
N GLU A 36 1.03 13.03 -15.54
CA GLU A 36 2.34 13.59 -15.88
C GLU A 36 2.90 14.49 -14.76
N ILE A 37 2.06 15.32 -14.13
CA ILE A 37 2.47 16.15 -13.00
C ILE A 37 2.85 15.26 -11.80
N VAL A 38 2.04 14.27 -11.46
CA VAL A 38 2.33 13.35 -10.35
C VAL A 38 3.64 12.59 -10.61
N GLN A 39 3.87 12.13 -11.84
CA GLN A 39 5.10 11.44 -12.23
C GLN A 39 6.33 12.35 -12.19
N SER A 40 6.24 13.57 -12.74
CA SER A 40 7.36 14.52 -12.76
C SER A 40 7.74 15.04 -11.36
N GLN A 41 6.80 15.02 -10.41
CA GLN A 41 7.00 15.46 -9.02
C GLN A 41 7.09 14.29 -8.03
N ASP A 42 7.24 13.06 -8.52
CA ASP A 42 7.16 11.84 -7.71
C ASP A 42 8.14 11.83 -6.54
N GLN A 43 9.39 12.25 -6.75
CA GLN A 43 10.38 12.34 -5.67
C GLN A 43 9.97 13.36 -4.59
N TYR A 44 9.55 14.57 -4.99
CA TYR A 44 9.08 15.60 -4.07
C TYR A 44 7.86 15.12 -3.26
N ILE A 45 6.92 14.44 -3.92
CA ILE A 45 5.73 13.88 -3.26
C ILE A 45 6.15 12.84 -2.21
N ARG A 46 7.06 11.92 -2.56
CA ARG A 46 7.58 10.91 -1.63
C ARG A 46 8.29 11.53 -0.44
N ASP A 47 9.16 12.51 -0.67
CA ASP A 47 9.89 13.18 0.41
C ASP A 47 8.93 13.92 1.36
N ALA A 48 7.86 14.51 0.83
CA ALA A 48 6.91 15.28 1.62
C ALA A 48 5.84 14.43 2.33
N LEU A 49 5.49 13.26 1.81
CA LEU A 49 4.44 12.39 2.34
C LEU A 49 4.97 11.14 3.05
N GLY A 50 6.23 10.78 2.81
CA GLY A 50 6.85 9.53 3.26
C GLY A 50 6.47 8.30 2.42
N ASN A 51 5.51 8.45 1.50
CA ASN A 51 4.96 7.38 0.65
C ASN A 51 4.69 7.89 -0.76
N PRO A 52 4.69 7.01 -1.78
CA PRO A 52 4.30 7.38 -3.14
C PRO A 52 2.81 7.73 -3.21
N LEU A 53 2.44 8.53 -4.21
CA LEU A 53 1.04 8.76 -4.54
C LEU A 53 0.61 7.77 -5.62
N ILE A 54 -0.34 6.89 -5.26
CA ILE A 54 -0.65 5.68 -6.04
C ILE A 54 -1.89 5.93 -6.91
N PRO A 55 -1.93 5.53 -8.19
CA PRO A 55 -3.17 5.55 -8.96
C PRO A 55 -4.24 4.68 -8.27
N LYS A 56 -5.48 5.16 -8.14
CA LYS A 56 -6.56 4.42 -7.47
C LYS A 56 -6.84 3.05 -8.10
N MET A 57 -6.51 2.89 -9.38
CA MET A 57 -6.61 1.61 -10.10
C MET A 57 -5.64 0.54 -9.58
N ALA A 58 -4.53 0.94 -8.93
CA ALA A 58 -3.59 0.02 -8.28
C ALA A 58 -3.96 -0.27 -6.81
N ALA A 59 -5.04 0.30 -6.29
CA ALA A 59 -5.51 -0.02 -4.94
C ALA A 59 -6.08 -1.45 -4.89
N PRO A 60 -5.76 -2.24 -3.85
CA PRO A 60 -6.41 -3.52 -3.62
C PRO A 60 -7.94 -3.40 -3.56
N PRO A 61 -8.71 -4.40 -4.04
CA PRO A 61 -10.17 -4.39 -3.95
C PRO A 61 -10.71 -4.30 -2.51
N ASP A 62 -9.94 -4.83 -1.55
CA ASP A 62 -10.21 -4.86 -0.12
C ASP A 62 -9.60 -3.67 0.65
N ALA A 63 -9.06 -2.66 -0.06
CA ALA A 63 -8.51 -1.47 0.58
C ALA A 63 -9.59 -0.66 1.33
N VAL A 64 -9.35 -0.41 2.62
CA VAL A 64 -10.28 0.31 3.49
C VAL A 64 -10.01 1.82 3.41
N MET A 65 -10.88 2.55 2.72
CA MET A 65 -10.82 4.01 2.62
C MET A 65 -11.23 4.67 3.95
N ILE A 66 -10.38 5.57 4.45
CA ILE A 66 -10.64 6.37 5.64
C ILE A 66 -11.40 7.64 5.25
N CYS A 67 -10.96 8.29 4.18
CA CYS A 67 -11.60 9.47 3.64
C CYS A 67 -11.24 9.69 2.17
N GLU A 68 -12.08 10.43 1.47
CA GLU A 68 -11.86 10.89 0.10
C GLU A 68 -12.30 12.33 -0.06
N GLU A 69 -11.63 13.07 -0.94
CA GLU A 69 -12.00 14.45 -1.25
C GLU A 69 -11.76 14.75 -2.73
N SER A 70 -12.77 15.36 -3.36
CA SER A 70 -12.69 15.87 -4.73
C SER A 70 -12.03 17.24 -4.76
N HIS A 71 -11.17 17.45 -5.75
CA HIS A 71 -10.43 18.69 -5.92
C HIS A 71 -10.48 19.16 -7.37
N ASN A 72 -10.73 20.46 -7.53
CA ASN A 72 -10.66 21.15 -8.81
C ASN A 72 -9.51 22.16 -8.76
N VAL A 73 -8.61 22.11 -9.74
CA VAL A 73 -7.39 22.91 -9.79
C VAL A 73 -7.14 23.32 -11.23
N GLN A 74 -7.44 24.57 -11.56
CA GLN A 74 -7.45 25.04 -12.95
C GLN A 74 -8.34 24.09 -13.80
N ASP A 75 -7.78 23.50 -14.86
CA ASP A 75 -8.48 22.58 -15.77
C ASP A 75 -8.32 21.11 -15.38
N MET A 76 -7.97 20.82 -14.11
CA MET A 76 -7.82 19.47 -13.59
C MET A 76 -8.81 19.18 -12.46
N SER A 77 -9.54 18.09 -12.61
CA SER A 77 -10.46 17.54 -11.61
C SER A 77 -9.96 16.17 -11.17
N PHE A 78 -9.83 15.93 -9.86
CA PHE A 78 -9.39 14.64 -9.34
C PHE A 78 -9.86 14.38 -7.92
N VAL A 79 -9.89 13.11 -7.54
CA VAL A 79 -10.19 12.67 -6.18
C VAL A 79 -8.90 12.16 -5.52
N ILE A 80 -8.66 12.58 -4.28
CA ILE A 80 -7.64 11.98 -3.41
C ILE A 80 -8.35 11.04 -2.44
N TYR A 81 -7.76 9.87 -2.21
CA TYR A 81 -8.22 8.91 -1.21
C TYR A 81 -7.11 8.67 -0.19
N ILE A 82 -7.45 8.60 1.08
CA ILE A 82 -6.57 8.11 2.13
C ILE A 82 -7.16 6.78 2.61
N ALA A 83 -6.35 5.73 2.59
CA ALA A 83 -6.74 4.41 3.06
C ALA A 83 -5.85 3.95 4.21
N ARG A 84 -6.38 3.01 4.98
CA ARG A 84 -5.59 2.25 5.96
C ARG A 84 -4.51 1.46 5.22
N VAL A 85 -3.26 1.54 5.70
CA VAL A 85 -2.18 0.67 5.21
C VAL A 85 -2.51 -0.79 5.51
N SER A 86 -2.32 -1.62 4.50
CA SER A 86 -2.43 -3.07 4.60
C SER A 86 -1.22 -3.73 3.94
N PRO A 87 -0.75 -4.89 4.44
CA PRO A 87 0.27 -5.64 3.74
C PRO A 87 -0.24 -6.10 2.38
N VAL A 88 0.65 -6.12 1.41
CA VAL A 88 0.39 -6.74 0.10
C VAL A 88 1.10 -8.09 0.07
N VAL A 89 0.33 -9.14 -0.25
CA VAL A 89 0.83 -10.49 -0.46
C VAL A 89 0.91 -10.74 -1.96
N THR A 90 2.08 -11.13 -2.44
CA THR A 90 2.33 -11.37 -3.87
C THR A 90 1.99 -12.80 -4.29
N ASP A 91 1.73 -13.00 -5.57
CA ASP A 91 1.50 -14.33 -6.14
C ASP A 91 2.71 -15.28 -6.01
N ASP A 92 3.93 -14.76 -5.85
CA ASP A 92 5.13 -15.55 -5.53
C ASP A 92 4.94 -16.44 -4.29
N LEU A 93 4.09 -16.01 -3.35
CA LEU A 93 3.80 -16.79 -2.15
C LEU A 93 3.03 -18.08 -2.47
N LEU A 94 2.19 -18.10 -3.52
CA LEU A 94 1.47 -19.31 -3.91
C LEU A 94 2.44 -20.39 -4.37
N VAL A 95 3.48 -20.01 -5.12
CA VAL A 95 4.56 -20.93 -5.52
C VAL A 95 5.31 -21.41 -4.28
N HIS A 96 5.59 -20.51 -3.34
CA HIS A 96 6.28 -20.85 -2.10
C HIS A 96 5.44 -21.77 -1.18
N ALA A 97 4.12 -21.68 -1.25
CA ALA A 97 3.16 -22.57 -0.61
C ALA A 97 2.90 -23.86 -1.41
N ALA A 98 3.80 -24.25 -2.33
CA ALA A 98 3.69 -25.43 -3.19
C ALA A 98 2.40 -25.48 -4.02
N GLY A 99 1.84 -24.32 -4.39
CA GLY A 99 0.58 -24.20 -5.13
C GLY A 99 -0.67 -24.45 -4.29
N ASN A 100 -0.55 -24.63 -2.97
CA ASN A 100 -1.69 -24.86 -2.09
C ASN A 100 -2.44 -23.53 -1.82
N ARG A 101 -3.64 -23.40 -2.39
CA ARG A 101 -4.47 -22.20 -2.25
C ARG A 101 -4.98 -21.99 -0.82
N GLU A 102 -5.32 -23.06 -0.09
CA GLU A 102 -5.77 -22.93 1.29
C GLU A 102 -4.65 -22.41 2.20
N HIS A 103 -3.42 -22.89 1.99
CA HIS A 103 -2.24 -22.39 2.72
C HIS A 103 -1.98 -20.91 2.38
N PHE A 104 -2.03 -20.56 1.09
CA PHE A 104 -1.89 -19.16 0.64
C PHE A 104 -2.96 -18.24 1.25
N ASP A 105 -4.22 -18.65 1.22
CA ASP A 105 -5.34 -17.87 1.77
C ASP A 105 -5.21 -17.74 3.29
N ALA A 106 -4.83 -18.80 4.00
CA ALA A 106 -4.58 -18.75 5.44
C ALA A 106 -3.44 -17.78 5.79
N LEU A 107 -2.33 -17.80 5.02
CA LEU A 107 -1.23 -16.85 5.17
C LEU A 107 -1.66 -15.42 4.89
N LYS A 108 -2.46 -15.21 3.83
CA LYS A 108 -3.00 -13.90 3.49
C LYS A 108 -3.87 -13.35 4.62
N VAL A 109 -4.81 -14.15 5.14
CA VAL A 109 -5.65 -13.77 6.28
C VAL A 109 -4.79 -13.46 7.51
N TYR A 110 -3.83 -14.32 7.83
CA TYR A 110 -2.89 -14.09 8.92
C TYR A 110 -2.20 -12.73 8.77
N LEU A 111 -1.56 -12.47 7.63
CA LEU A 111 -0.80 -11.23 7.38
C LEU A 111 -1.69 -9.99 7.43
N LEU A 112 -2.88 -10.02 6.80
CA LEU A 112 -3.84 -8.91 6.80
C LEU A 112 -4.39 -8.59 8.21
N SER A 113 -4.41 -9.57 9.11
CA SER A 113 -4.81 -9.37 10.50
C SER A 113 -3.75 -8.68 11.37
N ARG A 114 -2.50 -8.58 10.89
CA ARG A 114 -1.37 -8.09 11.69
C ARG A 114 -1.36 -6.58 11.82
N SER A 115 -0.81 -6.12 12.94
CA SER A 115 -0.35 -4.75 13.07
C SER A 115 0.89 -4.53 12.19
N ILE A 116 0.86 -3.51 11.33
CA ILE A 116 1.97 -3.15 10.43
C ILE A 116 3.25 -2.88 11.20
N SER A 117 3.19 -2.16 12.32
CA SER A 117 4.38 -1.84 13.12
C SER A 117 5.01 -3.08 13.74
N ARG A 118 4.20 -4.03 14.23
CA ARG A 118 4.70 -5.31 14.75
C ARG A 118 5.32 -6.15 13.64
N LEU A 119 4.63 -6.26 12.50
CA LEU A 119 5.13 -7.02 11.35
C LEU A 119 6.46 -6.45 10.83
N LYS A 120 6.56 -5.11 10.76
CA LYS A 120 7.81 -4.41 10.42
C LYS A 120 8.95 -4.78 11.38
N ASN A 121 8.70 -4.74 12.68
CA ASN A 121 9.70 -5.06 13.69
C ASN A 121 10.16 -6.52 13.59
N GLU A 122 9.24 -7.45 13.31
CA GLU A 122 9.57 -8.88 13.13
C GLU A 122 10.47 -9.10 11.91
N PHE A 123 10.12 -8.52 10.77
CA PHE A 123 10.98 -8.57 9.58
C PHE A 123 12.34 -7.92 9.84
N GLN A 124 12.41 -6.81 10.57
CA GLN A 124 13.69 -6.17 10.92
C GLN A 124 14.55 -7.05 11.81
N ALA A 125 13.96 -7.68 12.84
CA ALA A 125 14.66 -8.61 13.73
C ALA A 125 15.19 -9.85 12.98
N GLY A 126 14.45 -10.34 11.98
CA GLY A 126 14.83 -11.47 11.14
C GLY A 126 15.60 -11.10 9.86
N ASN A 127 16.19 -9.89 9.79
CA ASN A 127 16.97 -9.42 8.63
C ASN A 127 16.21 -9.54 7.29
N GLY A 128 14.97 -9.08 7.28
CA GLY A 128 14.05 -9.11 6.14
C GLY A 128 13.27 -10.42 5.99
N LYS A 129 13.36 -11.35 6.95
CA LYS A 129 12.65 -12.64 6.90
C LYS A 129 11.88 -12.93 8.18
N ILE A 130 10.78 -13.67 8.06
CA ILE A 130 10.05 -14.28 9.18
C ILE A 130 9.64 -15.70 8.80
N THR A 131 9.50 -16.58 9.78
CA THR A 131 8.94 -17.93 9.59
C THR A 131 7.54 -17.97 10.19
N VAL A 132 6.58 -18.50 9.44
CA VAL A 132 5.22 -18.76 9.91
C VAL A 132 5.06 -20.26 10.07
N ASP A 133 4.98 -20.75 11.32
CA ASP A 133 5.02 -22.17 11.68
C ASP A 133 3.81 -22.64 12.53
N PHE A 134 2.85 -21.75 12.78
CA PHE A 134 1.72 -22.00 13.68
C PHE A 134 0.37 -22.14 12.96
N ILE A 135 0.32 -22.07 11.62
CA ILE A 135 -0.92 -22.33 10.88
C ILE A 135 -1.13 -23.85 10.84
N GLU A 136 -2.18 -24.32 11.54
CA GLU A 136 -2.50 -25.74 11.63
C GLU A 136 -2.64 -26.37 10.24
N SER A 137 -2.22 -27.65 10.13
CA SER A 137 -2.29 -28.45 8.90
C SER A 137 -1.37 -28.01 7.75
N PHE A 138 -0.56 -26.97 7.92
CA PHE A 138 0.40 -26.53 6.91
C PHE A 138 1.85 -26.56 7.43
N PRO A 139 2.83 -26.85 6.56
CA PRO A 139 4.24 -26.80 6.93
C PRO A 139 4.68 -25.36 7.18
N PRO A 140 5.73 -25.15 8.00
CA PRO A 140 6.33 -23.84 8.19
C PRO A 140 6.75 -23.21 6.85
N ILE A 141 6.57 -21.89 6.74
CA ILE A 141 6.90 -21.14 5.52
C ILE A 141 7.71 -19.89 5.83
N ASP A 142 8.75 -19.64 5.04
CA ASP A 142 9.64 -18.50 5.19
C ASP A 142 9.18 -17.34 4.30
N LEU A 143 8.79 -16.24 4.93
CA LEU A 143 8.37 -15.04 4.23
C LEU A 143 9.55 -14.08 4.15
N GLN A 144 9.72 -13.48 2.96
CA GLN A 144 10.73 -12.45 2.73
C GLN A 144 10.06 -11.12 2.38
N LEU A 145 10.44 -10.07 3.09
CA LEU A 145 9.99 -8.71 2.82
C LEU A 145 10.51 -8.22 1.47
N GLY A 146 9.64 -7.57 0.69
CA GLY A 146 9.96 -7.09 -0.66
C GLY A 146 9.93 -8.18 -1.73
N LYS A 147 9.60 -9.42 -1.36
CA LYS A 147 9.38 -10.53 -2.30
C LYS A 147 8.01 -11.16 -2.11
N HIS A 148 7.79 -11.83 -1.00
CA HIS A 148 6.52 -12.51 -0.69
C HIS A 148 5.49 -11.55 -0.10
N VAL A 149 5.97 -10.56 0.66
CA VAL A 149 5.15 -9.60 1.41
C VAL A 149 5.72 -8.19 1.29
N PHE A 150 4.86 -7.20 1.13
CA PHE A 150 5.16 -5.78 1.26
C PHE A 150 4.33 -5.19 2.40
N LEU A 151 4.85 -4.20 3.12
CA LEU A 151 4.15 -3.64 4.30
C LEU A 151 3.05 -2.64 3.93
N SER A 152 3.05 -2.14 2.69
CA SER A 152 2.06 -1.21 2.16
C SER A 152 1.87 -1.38 0.66
N THR A 153 0.76 -0.83 0.15
CA THR A 153 0.55 -0.75 -1.30
C THR A 153 1.59 0.15 -1.94
N GLY A 154 2.04 1.19 -1.23
CA GLY A 154 3.13 2.07 -1.69
C GLY A 154 4.43 1.32 -1.94
N ASP A 155 4.86 0.47 -1.01
CA ASP A 155 6.09 -0.31 -1.15
C ASP A 155 6.02 -1.26 -2.37
N PHE A 156 4.89 -1.94 -2.53
CA PHE A 156 4.64 -2.83 -3.67
C PHE A 156 4.60 -2.06 -5.00
N TYR A 157 3.95 -0.90 -5.01
CA TYR A 157 3.85 -0.04 -6.19
C TYR A 157 5.23 0.48 -6.64
N LEU A 158 6.13 0.78 -5.71
CA LEU A 158 7.48 1.20 -6.05
C LEU A 158 8.30 0.05 -6.62
N ALA A 159 8.25 -1.13 -5.99
CA ALA A 159 9.01 -2.30 -6.41
C ALA A 159 8.59 -2.84 -7.80
N THR A 160 7.34 -2.62 -8.20
CA THR A 160 6.83 -3.05 -9.52
C THR A 160 7.11 -2.05 -10.64
N ARG A 161 7.62 -0.86 -10.32
CA ARG A 161 7.96 0.20 -11.30
C ARG A 161 9.46 0.37 -11.54
N SER A 162 10.29 -0.22 -10.70
CA SER A 162 11.76 -0.28 -10.80
C SER A 162 12.22 -1.46 -11.65
#